data_AF-A0A0B2STS5-F1
#
_entry.id   AF-A0A0B2STS5-F1
#
_cell.length_a   1.000
_cell.length_b   1.000
_cell.length_c   1.000
_cell.angle_alpha   90.00
_cell.angle_beta   90.00
_cell.angle_gamma   90.00
#
_symmetry.space_group_name_H-M   'P 1'
#
loop_
_entity.id
_entity.type
_entity.pdbx_description
1 polymer ?
#
loop_
_entity_poly.entity_id
_entity_poly.type
_entity_poly.pdbx_seq_one_letter_code
_entity_poly.pdbx_strand_id
1 'polypeptide(L)'
;MAEEHDQRITLKDYSSSSVTQFFTSIARSEVQANNINYPHSLIHLIQGNLFQGLPNEDPYAHLSMFIEICNTVKTLGVPDEVVMLNLFSFSL
;
A
#
# COMPACT_ATOMS: atom_id res chain seq x y z
N MET A 1 -13.79 47.29 -0.10
CA MET A 1 -13.66 46.65 -1.43
C MET A 1 -12.82 45.41 -1.22
N ALA A 2 -13.45 44.22 -1.27
CA ALA A 2 -12.75 42.96 -1.10
C ALA A 2 -12.37 42.45 -2.50
N GLU A 3 -11.08 42.38 -2.79
CA GLU A 3 -10.57 41.87 -4.06
C GLU A 3 -10.34 40.36 -3.89
N GLU A 4 -11.32 39.58 -4.35
CA GLU A 4 -11.24 38.14 -4.47
C GLU A 4 -10.42 37.81 -5.72
N HIS A 5 -9.16 37.44 -5.53
CA HIS A 5 -8.30 36.95 -6.60
C HIS A 5 -8.79 35.55 -7.03
N ASP A 6 -9.58 35.50 -8.11
CA ASP A 6 -9.91 34.27 -8.83
C ASP A 6 -8.64 33.72 -9.49
N GLN A 7 -7.88 32.92 -8.73
CA GLN A 7 -6.73 32.22 -9.26
C GLN A 7 -7.25 31.20 -10.27
N ARG A 8 -6.99 31.45 -11.55
CA ARG A 8 -7.30 30.53 -12.65
C ARG A 8 -6.51 29.23 -12.48
N ILE A 9 -7.10 28.24 -11.82
CA ILE A 9 -6.50 26.92 -11.64
C ILE A 9 -6.70 26.12 -12.93
N THR A 10 -5.61 25.62 -13.50
CA THR A 10 -5.66 24.76 -14.70
C THR A 10 -5.57 23.29 -14.30
N LEU A 11 -6.05 22.36 -15.16
CA LEU A 11 -6.09 20.92 -14.83
C LEU A 11 -4.71 20.35 -14.46
N LYS A 12 -3.63 20.89 -15.04
CA LYS A 12 -2.24 20.54 -14.69
C LYS A 12 -1.84 20.95 -13.27
N ASP A 13 -2.45 21.99 -12.71
CA ASP A 13 -2.12 22.51 -11.38
C ASP A 13 -2.70 21.61 -10.26
N TYR A 14 -3.74 20.83 -10.56
CA TYR A 14 -4.22 19.75 -9.68
C TYR A 14 -3.31 18.51 -9.69
N SER A 15 -2.50 18.33 -10.75
CA SER A 15 -1.51 17.26 -10.84
C SER A 15 -0.24 17.58 -10.04
N SER A 16 0.07 18.86 -9.86
CA SER A 16 1.13 19.33 -8.96
C SER A 16 0.62 19.38 -7.52
N SER A 17 0.28 18.23 -6.95
CA SER A 17 0.21 18.12 -5.50
C SER A 17 1.61 18.43 -4.95
N SER A 18 1.82 19.62 -4.38
CA SER A 18 3.00 19.91 -3.55
C SER A 18 3.03 19.07 -2.27
N VAL A 19 2.08 18.16 -2.11
CA VAL A 19 2.09 17.12 -1.10
C VAL A 19 2.78 15.91 -1.75
N THR A 20 4.10 15.96 -1.81
CA THR A 20 4.93 14.75 -1.79
C THR A 20 4.86 14.12 -0.39
N GLN A 21 3.66 14.00 0.18
CA GLN A 21 3.44 13.03 1.23
C GLN A 21 3.23 11.74 0.47
N PHE A 22 4.35 11.08 0.21
CA PHE A 22 4.38 9.66 -0.03
C PHE A 22 3.59 9.01 1.12
N PHE A 23 2.28 8.81 0.93
CA PHE A 23 1.53 7.87 1.73
C PHE A 23 1.94 6.48 1.24
N THR A 24 3.22 6.13 1.37
CA THR A 24 3.78 4.81 1.07
C THR A 24 3.35 3.78 2.11
N SER A 25 2.48 4.15 3.05
CA SER A 25 2.09 3.29 4.16
C SER A 25 0.65 3.53 4.53
N ILE A 26 -0.12 2.44 4.52
CA ILE A 26 -1.42 2.37 5.18
C ILE A 26 -1.14 2.63 6.67
N ALA A 27 -1.91 3.55 7.28
CA ALA A 27 -1.76 3.87 8.69
C ALA A 27 -1.76 2.59 9.52
N ARG A 28 -0.71 2.39 10.35
CA ARG A 28 -0.62 1.23 11.23
C ARG A 28 -1.89 1.16 12.07
N SER A 29 -2.63 0.06 11.94
CA SER A 29 -3.76 -0.22 12.83
C SER A 29 -3.26 -0.28 14.28
N GLU A 30 -3.89 0.48 15.18
CA GLU A 30 -3.59 0.46 16.62
C GLU A 30 -3.83 -0.92 17.27
N VAL A 31 -4.50 -1.83 16.54
CA VAL A 31 -4.83 -3.16 17.01
C VAL A 31 -3.61 -4.09 16.89
N GLN A 32 -2.82 -4.13 17.97
CA GLN A 32 -2.04 -5.31 18.40
C GLN A 32 -0.99 -5.92 17.44
N ALA A 33 -0.53 -5.23 16.40
CA ALA A 33 0.42 -5.79 15.44
C ALA A 33 1.92 -5.72 15.85
N ASN A 34 2.25 -5.20 17.03
CA ASN A 34 3.64 -4.85 17.37
C ASN A 34 4.58 -6.07 17.50
N ASN A 35 4.05 -7.29 17.62
CA ASN A 35 4.84 -8.51 17.87
C ASN A 35 4.51 -9.68 16.91
N ILE A 36 3.84 -9.42 15.78
CA ILE A 36 3.59 -10.49 14.79
C ILE A 36 4.89 -10.78 14.07
N ASN A 37 5.35 -12.04 14.14
CA ASN A 37 6.53 -12.50 13.42
C ASN A 37 6.10 -13.29 12.18
N TYR A 38 6.41 -12.77 11.01
CA TYR A 38 6.18 -13.44 9.74
C TYR A 38 7.41 -14.26 9.36
N PRO A 39 7.25 -15.49 8.83
CA PRO A 39 8.37 -16.29 8.41
C PRO A 39 9.14 -15.58 7.29
N HIS A 40 10.48 -15.58 7.37
CA HIS A 40 11.33 -14.95 6.36
C HIS A 40 11.06 -15.45 4.93
N SER A 41 10.67 -16.72 4.78
CA SER A 41 10.29 -17.29 3.50
C SER A 41 9.05 -16.62 2.88
N LEU A 42 8.07 -16.21 3.70
CA LEU A 42 6.90 -15.48 3.22
C LEU A 42 7.28 -14.09 2.74
N ILE A 43 8.10 -13.37 3.53
CA ILE A 43 8.57 -12.03 3.13
C ILE A 43 9.34 -12.11 1.82
N HIS A 44 10.22 -13.12 1.67
CA HIS A 44 10.97 -13.32 0.44
C HIS A 44 10.07 -13.68 -0.75
N LEU A 45 9.01 -14.47 -0.54
CA LEU A 45 8.04 -14.81 -1.58
C LEU A 45 7.28 -13.57 -2.08
N ILE A 46 6.88 -12.69 -1.17
CA ILE A 46 6.21 -11.43 -1.51
C ILE A 46 7.19 -10.51 -2.28
N GLN A 47 8.41 -10.37 -1.79
CA GLN A 47 9.45 -9.55 -2.44
C GLN A 47 9.92 -10.14 -3.79
N GLY A 48 9.72 -11.43 -4.02
CA GLY A 48 9.96 -12.05 -5.33
C GLY A 48 8.96 -11.60 -6.41
N ASN A 49 7.84 -10.99 -6.01
CA ASN A 49 6.79 -10.52 -6.89
C ASN A 49 6.37 -9.08 -6.55
N LEU A 50 7.36 -8.18 -6.52
CA LEU A 50 7.14 -6.75 -6.26
C LEU A 50 6.36 -6.08 -7.40
N PHE A 51 5.50 -5.14 -7.04
CA PHE A 51 4.87 -4.23 -7.98
C PHE A 51 5.62 -2.91 -8.04
N GLN A 52 6.28 -2.65 -9.17
CA GLN A 52 7.12 -1.47 -9.35
C GLN A 52 6.36 -0.28 -9.94
N GLY A 53 5.09 -0.46 -10.31
CA GLY A 53 4.27 0.55 -10.95
C GLY A 53 4.67 0.82 -12.40
N LEU A 54 5.27 -0.16 -13.07
CA LEU A 54 5.66 -0.02 -14.47
C LEU A 54 4.44 -0.01 -15.39
N PRO A 55 4.49 0.66 -16.56
CA PRO A 55 3.34 0.75 -17.48
C PRO A 55 2.82 -0.59 -18.01
N ASN A 56 3.64 -1.65 -17.93
CA ASN A 56 3.33 -3.00 -18.38
C ASN A 56 2.88 -3.93 -17.24
N GLU A 57 2.88 -3.46 -15.99
CA GLU A 57 2.39 -4.23 -14.85
C GLU A 57 0.89 -4.00 -14.67
N ASP A 58 0.17 -5.08 -14.36
CA ASP A 58 -1.26 -5.02 -14.05
C ASP A 58 -1.45 -4.95 -12.52
N PRO A 59 -1.98 -3.85 -11.97
CA PRO A 59 -2.22 -3.72 -10.53
C PRO A 59 -3.25 -4.74 -10.00
N TYR A 60 -4.19 -5.21 -10.82
CA TYR A 60 -5.15 -6.22 -10.40
C TYR A 60 -4.52 -7.61 -10.31
N ALA A 61 -3.68 -7.97 -11.29
CA ALA A 61 -2.90 -9.20 -11.23
C ALA A 61 -1.97 -9.24 -10.01
N HIS A 62 -1.31 -8.11 -9.71
CA HIS A 62 -0.49 -7.96 -8.50
C HIS A 62 -1.32 -8.22 -7.24
N LEU A 63 -2.47 -7.53 -7.10
CA LEU A 63 -3.32 -7.66 -5.92
C LEU A 63 -3.83 -9.10 -5.74
N SER A 64 -4.26 -9.76 -6.82
CA SER A 64 -4.72 -11.16 -6.77
C SER A 64 -3.62 -12.10 -6.28
N MET A 65 -2.42 -12.00 -6.83
CA MET A 65 -1.27 -12.81 -6.41
C MET A 65 -0.86 -12.51 -4.96
N PHE A 66 -0.86 -11.25 -4.54
CA PHE A 66 -0.57 -10.85 -3.17
C PHE A 66 -1.57 -11.48 -2.18
N ILE A 67 -2.87 -11.45 -2.51
CA ILE A 67 -3.93 -12.09 -1.71
C ILE A 67 -3.69 -13.59 -1.61
N GLU A 68 -3.36 -14.26 -2.72
CA GLU A 68 -3.07 -15.69 -2.73
C GLU A 68 -1.89 -16.04 -1.83
N ILE A 69 -0.80 -15.26 -1.88
CA ILE A 69 0.36 -15.45 -1.02
C ILE A 69 -0.02 -15.25 0.46
N CYS A 70 -0.77 -14.21 0.80
CA CYS A 70 -1.23 -13.98 2.18
C CYS A 70 -2.11 -15.11 2.71
N ASN A 71 -2.96 -15.69 1.85
CA ASN A 71 -3.83 -16.81 2.22
C ASN A 71 -3.07 -18.11 2.51
N THR A 72 -1.79 -18.23 2.13
CA THR A 72 -0.96 -19.39 2.47
C THR A 72 -0.56 -19.43 3.95
N VAL A 73 -0.65 -18.30 4.64
CA VAL A 73 -0.32 -18.19 6.06
C VAL A 73 -1.56 -17.86 6.87
N LYS A 74 -1.75 -18.60 7.97
CA LYS A 74 -2.78 -18.28 8.96
C LYS A 74 -2.12 -17.91 10.26
N THR A 75 -2.40 -16.70 10.72
CA THR A 75 -1.86 -16.19 11.99
C THR A 75 -2.96 -16.31 13.03
N LEU A 76 -2.79 -17.20 14.01
CA LEU A 76 -3.81 -17.46 15.03
C LEU A 76 -4.10 -16.19 15.83
N GLY A 77 -5.39 -15.85 15.95
CA GLY A 77 -5.84 -14.69 16.73
C GLY A 77 -5.63 -13.33 16.04
N VAL A 78 -5.14 -13.31 14.81
CA VAL A 78 -5.00 -12.07 14.01
C VAL A 78 -5.97 -12.15 12.82
N PRO A 79 -6.80 -11.12 12.58
CA PRO A 79 -7.64 -11.07 11.39
C PRO A 79 -6.80 -11.09 10.10
N ASP A 80 -7.26 -11.80 9.07
CA ASP A 80 -6.55 -11.94 7.79
C ASP A 80 -6.28 -10.58 7.14
N GLU A 81 -7.22 -9.63 7.26
CA GLU A 81 -7.06 -8.26 6.78
C GLU A 81 -5.85 -7.55 7.43
N VAL A 82 -5.61 -7.77 8.73
CA VAL A 82 -4.45 -7.18 9.43
C VAL A 82 -3.14 -7.79 8.93
N VAL A 83 -3.13 -9.09 8.66
CA VAL A 83 -1.98 -9.78 8.06
C VAL A 83 -1.68 -9.20 6.68
N MET A 84 -2.70 -9.06 5.84
CA MET A 84 -2.56 -8.46 4.51
C MET A 84 -2.05 -7.02 4.60
N LEU A 85 -2.62 -6.18 5.45
CA LEU A 85 -2.20 -4.78 5.60
C LEU A 85 -0.73 -4.65 6.04
N ASN A 86 -0.28 -5.51 6.96
CA ASN A 86 1.12 -5.52 7.41
C ASN A 86 2.09 -6.03 6.33
N LEU A 87 1.65 -6.98 5.51
CA LEU A 87 2.49 -7.58 4.49
C LEU A 87 2.53 -6.77 3.18
N PHE A 88 1.54 -5.90 2.97
CA PHE A 88 1.39 -5.11 1.75
C PHE A 88 2.62 -4.24 1.46
N SER A 89 3.24 -3.65 2.49
CA SER A 89 4.44 -2.83 2.32
C SER A 89 5.66 -3.59 1.81
N PHE A 90 5.67 -4.93 1.89
CA PHE A 90 6.74 -5.74 1.30
C PHE A 90 6.50 -6.09 -0.17
N SER A 91 5.32 -5.77 -0.70
CA SER A 91 4.88 -6.07 -2.07
C SER A 91 5.04 -4.88 -3.04
N LEU A 92 5.39 -3.71 -2.53
CA LEU A 92 5.58 -2.45 -3.27
C LEU A 92 7.05 -2.05 -3.34
#